data_AF-A0A8B8ZHD0-F1
#
_entry.id   AF-A0A8B8ZHD0-F1
#
_cell.length_a   1.000
_cell.length_b   1.000
_cell.length_c   1.000
_cell.angle_alpha   90.00
_cell.angle_beta   90.00
_cell.angle_gamma   90.00
#
_symmetry.space_group_name_H-M   'P 1'
#
loop_
_entity.id
_entity.type
_entity.pdbx_description
1 polymer ?
#
loop_
_entity_poly.entity_id
_entity_poly.type
_entity_poly.pdbx_seq_one_letter_code
_entity_poly.pdbx_strand_id
1 'polypeptide(L)'
;MLSQNIAIKVNSQLISNICTDALSAEKYYYFIRLMGRRASHVALECALQSHPNMVILSEEVAASKLTLYDITKQICDAVQARAELGKYHGVILLPEGLIESIPEVYALLQEIHVLLKKGVSVGSISKQLSPWASALYESMPPFIKKQLLLSPESDESAQLSQIETEKLLAQLVETEMETRTKNGTYKGKKFNSVCHFFGYQARGSLPSKFDCDYAHALGHVSYHLLAAGFNGYMATVTNLKNDVYKWRCGGAPFTAMMTVRRLLRGPGSSLIGKPLIHPVAVDLKGKPYELLLRDAEKFLMDDLYSNPGPIQYIGSGSDNKTICLSVEDQDYMGRVKELQAYLEQVRTIVKPGCSQEVLKAALSSMASVLEILTLMSPAVKGSITGHV
;
A
#
# COMPACT_ATOMS: atom_id res chain seq x y z
N MET A 1 -0.08 10.96 0.78
CA MET A 1 -1.52 11.31 0.73
C MET A 1 -1.85 12.29 -0.40
N LEU A 2 -1.19 13.45 -0.50
CA LEU A 2 -1.59 14.54 -1.42
C LEU A 2 -1.63 14.19 -2.92
N SER A 3 -0.71 13.36 -3.40
CA SER A 3 -0.70 12.87 -4.79
C SER A 3 -1.38 11.51 -4.96
N GLN A 4 -1.73 10.83 -3.86
CA GLN A 4 -2.28 9.49 -3.91
C GLN A 4 -3.75 9.50 -4.33
N ASN A 5 -4.56 10.46 -3.86
CA ASN A 5 -5.98 10.52 -4.22
C ASN A 5 -6.18 10.76 -5.73
N ILE A 6 -5.42 11.70 -6.32
CA ILE A 6 -5.37 11.92 -7.77
C ILE A 6 -5.06 10.62 -8.50
N ALA A 7 -3.96 9.96 -8.10
CA ALA A 7 -3.52 8.73 -8.75
C ALA A 7 -4.56 7.62 -8.67
N ILE A 8 -5.19 7.46 -7.51
CA ILE A 8 -6.26 6.50 -7.26
C ILE A 8 -7.47 6.76 -8.16
N LYS A 9 -7.97 8.00 -8.22
CA LYS A 9 -9.17 8.32 -9.02
C LYS A 9 -8.94 8.07 -10.51
N VAL A 10 -7.80 8.52 -11.03
CA VAL A 10 -7.44 8.30 -12.44
C VAL A 10 -7.24 6.82 -12.73
N ASN A 11 -6.49 6.10 -11.88
CA ASN A 11 -6.27 4.67 -12.06
C ASN A 11 -7.58 3.88 -11.97
N SER A 12 -8.46 4.20 -11.00
CA SER A 12 -9.75 3.53 -10.84
C SER A 12 -10.64 3.73 -12.07
N GLN A 13 -10.66 4.93 -12.65
CA GLN A 13 -11.35 5.17 -13.91
C GLN A 13 -10.80 4.30 -15.05
N LEU A 14 -9.47 4.26 -15.22
CA LEU A 14 -8.84 3.45 -16.28
C LEU A 14 -9.07 1.95 -16.09
N ILE A 15 -8.97 1.45 -14.86
CA ILE A 15 -9.27 0.06 -14.51
C ILE A 15 -10.73 -0.25 -14.84
N SER A 16 -11.66 0.62 -14.48
CA SER A 16 -13.10 0.40 -14.72
C SER A 16 -13.44 0.35 -16.21
N ASN A 17 -12.76 1.16 -17.03
CA ASN A 17 -12.87 1.09 -18.48
C ASN A 17 -12.37 -0.26 -19.00
N ILE A 18 -11.26 -0.77 -18.47
CA ILE A 18 -10.75 -2.11 -18.81
C ILE A 18 -11.72 -3.20 -18.33
N CYS A 19 -12.32 -3.07 -17.15
CA CYS A 19 -13.33 -4.01 -16.67
C CYS A 19 -14.53 -4.09 -17.63
N THR A 20 -14.96 -2.94 -18.17
CA THR A 20 -16.03 -2.86 -19.16
C THR A 20 -15.62 -3.48 -20.50
N ASP A 21 -14.36 -3.28 -20.92
CA ASP A 21 -13.79 -3.91 -22.12
C ASP A 21 -13.66 -5.44 -21.94
N ALA A 22 -13.28 -5.90 -20.75
CA ALA A 22 -13.19 -7.32 -20.42
C ALA A 22 -14.55 -8.01 -20.51
N LEU A 23 -15.61 -7.37 -19.99
CA LEU A 23 -16.99 -7.84 -20.18
C LEU A 23 -17.41 -7.90 -21.65
N SER A 24 -16.98 -6.92 -22.44
CA SER A 24 -17.40 -6.82 -23.85
C SER A 24 -16.66 -7.81 -24.75
N ALA A 25 -15.38 -8.06 -24.47
CA ALA A 25 -14.52 -8.93 -25.28
C ALA A 25 -14.61 -10.41 -24.89
N GLU A 26 -14.88 -10.72 -23.62
CA GLU A 26 -15.04 -12.06 -23.03
C GLU A 26 -13.90 -13.06 -23.32
N LYS A 27 -12.67 -12.56 -23.57
CA LYS A 27 -11.54 -13.40 -24.02
C LYS A 27 -10.18 -13.13 -23.38
N TYR A 28 -10.05 -12.05 -22.61
CA TYR A 28 -8.76 -11.59 -22.09
C TYR A 28 -8.77 -11.50 -20.57
N TYR A 29 -7.64 -11.90 -19.98
CA TYR A 29 -7.30 -11.59 -18.60
C TYR A 29 -6.33 -10.41 -18.58
N TYR A 30 -6.76 -9.30 -17.96
CA TYR A 30 -5.98 -8.08 -17.88
C TYR A 30 -5.18 -8.06 -16.59
N PHE A 31 -3.86 -7.98 -16.70
CA PHE A 31 -2.92 -7.82 -15.58
C PHE A 31 -2.53 -6.36 -15.50
N ILE A 32 -3.01 -5.66 -14.46
CA ILE A 32 -2.81 -4.22 -14.30
C ILE A 32 -1.85 -4.00 -13.13
N ARG A 33 -0.63 -3.57 -13.43
CA ARG A 33 0.32 -3.11 -12.43
C ARG A 33 0.05 -1.66 -12.05
N LEU A 34 -0.03 -1.39 -10.75
CA LEU A 34 -0.28 -0.07 -10.18
C LEU A 34 0.95 0.44 -9.44
N MET A 35 1.30 1.70 -9.68
CA MET A 35 2.35 2.35 -8.90
C MET A 35 2.01 2.41 -7.42
N GLY A 36 2.96 1.98 -6.59
CA GLY A 36 2.77 1.91 -5.14
C GLY A 36 4.06 1.88 -4.32
N ARG A 37 5.24 1.87 -4.97
CA ARG A 37 6.53 1.55 -4.33
C ARG A 37 6.39 0.33 -3.41
N ARG A 38 6.34 0.49 -2.09
CA ARG A 38 6.35 -0.62 -1.12
C ARG A 38 4.99 -1.01 -0.53
N ALA A 39 3.98 -0.13 -0.59
CA ALA A 39 2.71 -0.36 0.09
C ALA A 39 1.55 -0.44 -0.92
N SER A 40 0.56 -1.28 -0.62
CA SER A 40 -0.53 -1.55 -1.57
C SER A 40 -1.75 -0.62 -1.44
N HIS A 41 -1.61 0.54 -0.79
CA HIS A 41 -2.73 1.48 -0.57
C HIS A 41 -3.46 1.87 -1.86
N VAL A 42 -2.71 2.10 -2.94
CA VAL A 42 -3.30 2.44 -4.25
C VAL A 42 -4.06 1.25 -4.83
N ALA A 43 -3.51 0.04 -4.74
CA ALA A 43 -4.16 -1.17 -5.25
C ALA A 43 -5.43 -1.53 -4.48
N LEU A 44 -5.39 -1.43 -3.14
CA LEU A 44 -6.54 -1.66 -2.27
C LEU A 44 -7.68 -0.68 -2.59
N GLU A 45 -7.39 0.61 -2.65
CA GLU A 45 -8.42 1.61 -2.93
C GLU A 45 -8.97 1.48 -4.35
N CYS A 46 -8.12 1.25 -5.36
CA CYS A 46 -8.58 0.97 -6.72
C CYS A 46 -9.49 -0.27 -6.78
N ALA A 47 -9.17 -1.32 -6.02
CA ALA A 47 -10.00 -2.52 -5.94
C ALA A 47 -11.38 -2.23 -5.33
N LEU A 48 -11.43 -1.45 -4.24
CA LEU A 48 -12.68 -1.03 -3.61
C LEU A 48 -13.55 -0.14 -4.52
N GLN A 49 -12.95 0.65 -5.42
CA GLN A 49 -13.72 1.52 -6.32
C GLN A 49 -14.20 0.83 -7.61
N SER A 50 -13.38 -0.06 -8.17
CA SER A 50 -13.61 -0.66 -9.50
C SER A 50 -14.07 -2.13 -9.48
N HIS A 51 -13.97 -2.80 -8.33
CA HIS A 51 -14.36 -4.19 -8.10
C HIS A 51 -13.75 -5.18 -9.13
N PRO A 52 -12.42 -5.20 -9.30
CA PRO A 52 -11.76 -6.18 -10.18
C PRO A 52 -12.00 -7.60 -9.65
N ASN A 53 -11.81 -8.62 -10.49
CA ASN A 53 -12.02 -10.00 -10.05
C ASN A 53 -11.01 -10.43 -8.98
N MET A 54 -9.79 -9.90 -9.05
CA MET A 54 -8.75 -10.23 -8.08
C MET A 54 -7.79 -9.06 -7.88
N VAL A 55 -7.32 -8.90 -6.65
CA VAL A 55 -6.23 -8.00 -6.29
C VAL A 55 -5.27 -8.77 -5.40
N ILE A 56 -3.96 -8.67 -5.66
CA ILE A 56 -2.94 -9.28 -4.82
C ILE A 56 -2.28 -8.17 -4.01
N LEU A 57 -2.34 -8.22 -2.69
CA LEU A 57 -1.70 -7.22 -1.83
C LEU A 57 -0.32 -7.70 -1.38
N SER A 58 0.68 -6.81 -1.50
CA SER A 58 2.05 -7.05 -1.03
C SER A 58 2.10 -7.49 0.44
N GLU A 59 1.28 -6.86 1.28
CA GLU A 59 1.23 -7.10 2.71
C GLU A 59 0.71 -8.50 3.04
N GLU A 60 -0.28 -9.00 2.29
CA GLU A 60 -0.83 -10.35 2.45
C GLU A 60 0.19 -11.41 2.02
N VAL A 61 0.87 -11.18 0.90
CA VAL A 61 1.95 -12.04 0.40
C VAL A 61 3.08 -12.15 1.41
N ALA A 62 3.49 -11.02 2.00
CA ALA A 62 4.55 -11.00 3.02
C ALA A 62 4.12 -11.69 4.33
N ALA A 63 2.87 -11.48 4.77
CA ALA A 63 2.33 -12.08 6.00
C ALA A 63 2.20 -13.61 5.88
N SER A 64 1.68 -14.09 4.75
CA SER A 64 1.47 -15.51 4.47
C SER A 64 2.72 -16.21 3.90
N LYS A 65 3.80 -15.45 3.63
CA LYS A 65 5.05 -15.92 3.02
C LYS A 65 4.84 -16.68 1.71
N LEU A 66 3.94 -16.17 0.86
CA LEU A 66 3.61 -16.81 -0.41
C LEU A 66 4.82 -16.78 -1.35
N THR A 67 5.02 -17.88 -2.08
CA THR A 67 6.00 -17.98 -3.15
C THR A 67 5.43 -17.46 -4.47
N LEU A 68 6.30 -17.24 -5.46
CA LEU A 68 5.89 -16.89 -6.82
C LEU A 68 5.01 -18.00 -7.44
N TYR A 69 5.30 -19.26 -7.09
CA TYR A 69 4.49 -20.41 -7.47
C TYR A 69 3.10 -20.37 -6.81
N ASP A 70 3.00 -20.09 -5.51
CA ASP A 70 1.72 -20.02 -4.81
C ASP A 70 0.81 -18.93 -5.38
N ILE A 71 1.38 -17.75 -5.66
CA ILE A 71 0.65 -16.65 -6.30
C ILE A 71 0.17 -17.10 -7.68
N THR A 72 1.04 -17.64 -8.52
CA THR A 72 0.68 -18.14 -9.86
C THR A 72 -0.44 -19.17 -9.79
N LYS A 73 -0.34 -20.12 -8.86
CA LYS A 73 -1.35 -21.15 -8.63
C LYS A 73 -2.69 -20.55 -8.21
N GLN A 74 -2.69 -19.58 -7.29
CA GLN A 74 -3.90 -18.86 -6.88
C GLN A 74 -4.60 -18.19 -8.08
N ILE A 75 -3.84 -17.56 -8.97
CA ILE A 75 -4.39 -16.98 -10.20
C ILE A 75 -4.98 -18.06 -11.11
N CYS A 76 -4.25 -19.15 -11.34
CA CYS A 76 -4.70 -20.25 -12.18
C CYS A 76 -5.97 -20.92 -11.64
N ASP A 77 -6.06 -21.11 -10.33
CA ASP A 77 -7.22 -21.69 -9.66
C ASP A 77 -8.46 -20.77 -9.82
N ALA A 78 -8.28 -19.46 -9.67
CA ALA A 78 -9.30 -18.45 -9.97
C ALA A 78 -9.76 -18.47 -11.44
N VAL A 79 -8.81 -18.52 -12.39
CA VAL A 79 -9.11 -18.61 -13.83
C VAL A 79 -9.89 -19.90 -14.15
N GLN A 80 -9.50 -21.02 -13.53
CA GLN A 80 -10.16 -22.31 -13.72
C GLN A 80 -11.59 -22.29 -13.15
N ALA A 81 -11.79 -21.79 -11.93
CA ALA A 81 -13.12 -21.68 -11.32
C ALA A 81 -14.07 -20.80 -12.15
N ARG A 82 -13.56 -19.70 -12.73
CA ARG A 82 -14.34 -18.86 -13.64
C ARG A 82 -14.63 -19.56 -14.97
N ALA A 83 -13.68 -20.31 -15.51
CA ALA A 83 -13.87 -21.07 -16.75
C ALA A 83 -14.95 -22.16 -16.60
N GLU A 84 -15.11 -22.76 -15.41
CA GLU A 84 -16.19 -23.71 -15.11
C GLU A 84 -17.58 -23.05 -15.20
N LEU A 85 -17.66 -21.74 -14.95
CA LEU A 85 -18.86 -20.92 -15.16
C LEU A 85 -18.97 -20.35 -16.59
N GLY A 86 -18.09 -20.77 -17.51
CA GLY A 86 -18.05 -20.26 -18.88
C GLY A 86 -17.46 -18.86 -19.02
N LYS A 87 -16.80 -18.32 -17.98
CA LYS A 87 -16.20 -16.99 -17.96
C LYS A 87 -14.70 -17.08 -18.26
N TYR A 88 -14.28 -16.54 -19.41
CA TYR A 88 -12.89 -16.62 -19.90
C TYR A 88 -12.17 -15.26 -19.91
N HIS A 89 -12.65 -14.32 -19.11
CA HIS A 89 -12.10 -12.98 -18.99
C HIS A 89 -11.96 -12.60 -17.52
N GLY A 90 -11.15 -11.59 -17.24
CA GLY A 90 -11.08 -11.00 -15.90
C GLY A 90 -10.03 -9.91 -15.78
N VAL A 91 -10.03 -9.22 -14.65
CA VAL A 91 -9.11 -8.13 -14.33
C VAL A 91 -8.42 -8.42 -13.00
N ILE A 92 -7.08 -8.36 -13.02
CA ILE A 92 -6.21 -8.66 -11.89
C ILE A 92 -5.36 -7.42 -11.60
N LEU A 93 -5.43 -6.91 -10.37
CA LEU A 93 -4.63 -5.77 -9.92
C LEU A 93 -3.38 -6.24 -9.16
N LEU A 94 -2.24 -5.66 -9.51
CA LEU A 94 -0.94 -5.97 -8.93
C LEU A 94 -0.24 -4.68 -8.45
N PRO A 95 0.23 -4.59 -7.20
CA PRO A 95 1.08 -3.49 -6.77
C PRO A 95 2.48 -3.68 -7.37
N GLU A 96 3.09 -2.58 -7.78
CA GLU A 96 4.48 -2.53 -8.28
C GLU A 96 5.50 -3.15 -7.30
N GLY A 97 5.28 -3.00 -5.99
CA GLY A 97 6.13 -3.55 -4.94
C GLY A 97 5.91 -5.01 -4.60
N LEU A 98 5.06 -5.72 -5.34
CA LEU A 98 4.77 -7.12 -5.09
C LEU A 98 6.06 -7.97 -5.03
N ILE A 99 7.02 -7.68 -5.90
CA ILE A 99 8.24 -8.47 -6.03
C ILE A 99 9.17 -8.38 -4.81
N GLU A 100 9.18 -7.25 -4.08
CA GLU A 100 9.92 -7.11 -2.82
C GLU A 100 9.22 -7.83 -1.65
N SER A 101 7.94 -8.16 -1.80
CA SER A 101 7.13 -8.76 -0.75
C SER A 101 7.21 -10.29 -0.76
N ILE A 102 7.58 -10.87 -1.91
CA ILE A 102 7.80 -12.31 -2.09
C ILE A 102 9.16 -12.66 -1.46
N PRO A 103 9.22 -13.50 -0.40
CA PRO A 103 10.46 -13.73 0.36
C PRO A 103 11.62 -14.27 -0.47
N GLU A 104 11.34 -15.17 -1.42
CA GLU A 104 12.35 -15.78 -2.29
C GLU A 104 12.98 -14.78 -3.27
N VAL A 105 12.15 -13.94 -3.89
CA VAL A 105 12.63 -12.93 -4.83
C VAL A 105 13.32 -11.79 -4.08
N TYR A 106 12.83 -11.43 -2.89
CA TYR A 106 13.49 -10.47 -2.03
C TYR A 106 14.91 -10.93 -1.64
N ALA A 107 15.07 -12.21 -1.25
CA ALA A 107 16.39 -12.77 -0.95
C ALA A 107 17.33 -12.72 -2.15
N LEU A 108 16.84 -13.09 -3.34
CA LEU A 108 17.58 -12.99 -4.60
C LEU A 108 18.02 -11.55 -4.90
N LEU A 109 17.12 -10.57 -4.77
CA LEU A 109 17.43 -9.15 -4.97
C LEU A 109 18.54 -8.67 -4.02
N GLN A 110 18.48 -9.06 -2.74
CA GLN A 110 19.52 -8.71 -1.77
C GLN A 110 20.89 -9.31 -2.11
N GLU A 111 20.93 -10.58 -2.53
CA GLU A 111 22.18 -11.21 -2.99
C GLU A 111 22.76 -10.48 -4.22
N ILE A 112 21.93 -10.20 -5.23
CA ILE A 112 22.34 -9.46 -6.43
C ILE A 112 22.88 -8.07 -6.05
N HIS A 113 22.20 -7.34 -5.18
CA HIS A 113 22.63 -6.01 -4.76
C HIS A 113 23.99 -6.03 -4.03
N VAL A 114 24.22 -7.03 -3.17
CA VAL A 114 25.52 -7.18 -2.50
C VAL A 114 26.64 -7.46 -3.52
N LEU A 115 26.38 -8.27 -4.53
CA LEU A 115 27.36 -8.57 -5.59
C LEU A 115 27.63 -7.35 -6.49
N LEU A 116 26.59 -6.59 -6.83
CA LEU A 116 26.73 -5.33 -7.58
C LEU A 116 27.55 -4.29 -6.81
N LYS A 117 27.31 -4.14 -5.49
CA LYS A 117 28.11 -3.24 -4.63
C LYS A 117 29.59 -3.64 -4.56
N LYS A 118 29.91 -4.93 -4.71
CA LYS A 118 31.29 -5.44 -4.77
C LYS A 118 31.94 -5.25 -6.14
N GLY A 119 31.23 -4.68 -7.13
CA GLY A 119 31.75 -4.47 -8.48
C GLY A 119 31.83 -5.72 -9.34
N VAL A 120 31.08 -6.78 -9.00
CA VAL A 120 31.03 -8.00 -9.80
C VAL A 120 30.36 -7.71 -11.14
N SER A 121 30.98 -8.15 -12.24
CA SER A 121 30.41 -7.96 -13.57
C SER A 121 29.12 -8.76 -13.75
N VAL A 122 28.14 -8.17 -14.43
CA VAL A 122 26.79 -8.73 -14.62
C VAL A 122 26.78 -10.18 -15.12
N GLY A 123 27.74 -10.53 -16.00
CA GLY A 123 27.86 -11.89 -16.56
C GLY A 123 28.40 -12.95 -15.58
N SER A 124 28.96 -12.55 -14.45
CA SER A 124 29.50 -13.47 -13.43
C SER A 124 28.59 -13.61 -12.21
N ILE A 125 27.54 -12.78 -12.10
CA ILE A 125 26.64 -12.77 -10.93
C ILE A 125 25.94 -14.12 -10.77
N SER A 126 25.43 -14.72 -11.85
CA SER A 126 24.71 -16.01 -11.78
C SER A 126 25.53 -17.16 -11.18
N LYS A 127 26.87 -17.10 -11.30
CA LYS A 127 27.79 -18.11 -10.76
C LYS A 127 28.13 -17.90 -9.28
N GLN A 128 27.89 -16.70 -8.76
CA GLN A 128 28.21 -16.32 -7.38
C GLN A 128 26.97 -16.25 -6.47
N LEU A 129 25.77 -16.46 -7.03
CA LEU A 129 24.53 -16.60 -6.27
C LEU A 129 24.51 -17.90 -5.47
N SER A 130 23.74 -17.92 -4.39
CA SER A 130 23.45 -19.15 -3.67
C SER A 130 22.75 -20.17 -4.59
N PRO A 131 22.86 -21.49 -4.34
CA PRO A 131 22.27 -22.50 -5.22
C PRO A 131 20.76 -22.30 -5.44
N TRP A 132 20.05 -21.88 -4.39
CA TRP A 132 18.61 -21.63 -4.46
C TRP A 132 18.28 -20.32 -5.20
N ALA A 133 19.02 -19.23 -4.93
CA ALA A 133 18.86 -17.98 -5.68
C ALA A 133 19.22 -18.16 -7.17
N SER A 134 20.23 -18.96 -7.48
CA SER A 134 20.64 -19.29 -8.84
C SER A 134 19.54 -20.08 -9.56
N ALA A 135 18.97 -21.11 -8.93
CA ALA A 135 17.86 -21.87 -9.52
C ALA A 135 16.63 -20.98 -9.80
N LEU A 136 16.27 -20.10 -8.86
CA LEU A 136 15.17 -19.14 -9.05
C LEU A 136 15.48 -18.13 -10.17
N TYR A 137 16.69 -17.60 -10.21
CA TYR A 137 17.14 -16.70 -11.26
C TYR A 137 17.17 -17.41 -12.63
N GLU A 138 17.50 -18.69 -12.67
CA GLU A 138 17.51 -19.51 -13.88
C GLU A 138 16.10 -19.80 -14.40
N SER A 139 15.13 -20.04 -13.51
CA SER A 139 13.73 -20.29 -13.88
C SER A 139 12.99 -19.06 -14.40
N MET A 140 13.47 -17.84 -14.12
CA MET A 140 12.82 -16.61 -14.59
C MET A 140 12.98 -16.36 -16.10
N PRO A 141 12.04 -15.64 -16.75
CA PRO A 141 12.18 -15.23 -18.14
C PRO A 141 13.40 -14.31 -18.39
N PRO A 142 14.00 -14.33 -19.60
CA PRO A 142 15.20 -13.54 -19.91
C PRO A 142 15.05 -12.03 -19.71
N PHE A 143 13.85 -11.47 -19.91
CA PHE A 143 13.62 -10.03 -19.71
C PHE A 143 13.66 -9.64 -18.23
N ILE A 144 13.08 -10.47 -17.34
CA ILE A 144 13.14 -10.24 -15.88
C ILE A 144 14.57 -10.35 -15.39
N LYS A 145 15.34 -11.35 -15.85
CA LYS A 145 16.76 -11.47 -15.49
C LYS A 145 17.52 -10.17 -15.75
N LYS A 146 17.32 -9.54 -16.92
CA LYS A 146 17.93 -8.25 -17.26
C LYS A 146 17.45 -7.11 -16.34
N GLN A 147 16.16 -7.07 -16.01
CA GLN A 147 15.56 -6.04 -15.15
C GLN A 147 16.05 -6.14 -13.69
N LEU A 148 16.26 -7.35 -13.16
CA LEU A 148 16.78 -7.56 -11.80
C LEU A 148 18.25 -7.16 -11.65
N LEU A 149 19.00 -7.11 -12.76
CA LEU A 149 20.42 -6.72 -12.77
C LEU A 149 20.64 -5.21 -12.91
N LEU A 150 19.56 -4.42 -12.98
CA LEU A 150 19.66 -2.96 -13.00
C LEU A 150 20.25 -2.43 -11.70
N SER A 151 20.99 -1.33 -11.80
CA SER A 151 21.58 -0.68 -10.63
C SER A 151 20.49 -0.20 -9.64
N PRO A 152 20.67 -0.38 -8.32
CA PRO A 152 19.71 0.09 -7.32
C PRO A 152 19.42 1.60 -7.42
N GLU A 153 18.27 2.03 -6.90
CA GLU A 153 17.96 3.44 -6.65
C GLU A 153 18.91 4.04 -5.59
N SER A 154 18.88 5.37 -5.43
CA SER A 154 19.69 6.09 -4.45
C SER A 154 19.45 5.67 -3.00
N ASP A 155 18.28 5.10 -2.69
CA ASP A 155 17.91 4.53 -1.39
C ASP A 155 18.25 3.02 -1.28
N GLU A 156 19.12 2.50 -2.16
CA GLU A 156 19.55 1.10 -2.20
C GLU A 156 18.44 0.07 -2.45
N SER A 157 17.24 0.52 -2.85
CA SER A 157 16.12 -0.32 -3.26
C SER A 157 16.21 -0.69 -4.75
N ALA A 158 15.54 -1.77 -5.13
CA ALA A 158 15.46 -2.14 -6.54
C ALA A 158 14.63 -1.10 -7.32
N GLN A 159 14.88 -0.96 -8.63
CA GLN A 159 14.08 -0.11 -9.50
C GLN A 159 12.74 -0.79 -9.84
N LEU A 160 11.82 -0.82 -8.86
CA LEU A 160 10.56 -1.55 -8.94
C LEU A 160 9.69 -1.13 -10.14
N SER A 161 9.81 0.12 -10.59
CA SER A 161 9.05 0.63 -11.74
C SER A 161 9.46 -0.01 -13.05
N GLN A 162 10.73 -0.42 -13.16
CA GLN A 162 11.30 -1.04 -14.35
C GLN A 162 11.08 -2.55 -14.40
N ILE A 163 10.73 -3.16 -13.25
CA ILE A 163 10.47 -4.59 -13.18
C ILE A 163 9.01 -4.86 -13.59
N GLU A 164 8.85 -5.51 -14.74
CA GLU A 164 7.55 -5.81 -15.35
C GLU A 164 6.90 -7.04 -14.70
N THR A 165 6.53 -6.89 -13.42
CA THR A 165 5.96 -7.97 -12.59
C THR A 165 4.65 -8.53 -13.16
N GLU A 166 3.84 -7.69 -13.79
CA GLU A 166 2.62 -8.07 -14.53
C GLU A 166 2.92 -9.05 -15.65
N LYS A 167 3.98 -8.82 -16.42
CA LYS A 167 4.38 -9.68 -17.54
C LYS A 167 4.99 -10.99 -17.03
N LEU A 168 5.75 -10.92 -15.94
CA LEU A 168 6.28 -12.12 -15.27
C LEU A 168 5.13 -13.04 -14.85
N LEU A 169 4.17 -12.53 -14.09
CA LEU A 169 3.05 -13.32 -13.60
C LEU A 169 2.16 -13.81 -14.76
N ALA A 170 1.89 -12.97 -15.76
CA ALA A 170 1.12 -13.36 -16.92
C ALA A 170 1.75 -14.55 -17.67
N GLN A 171 3.07 -14.54 -17.88
CA GLN A 171 3.78 -15.64 -18.54
C GLN A 171 3.81 -16.93 -17.69
N LEU A 172 4.01 -16.80 -16.37
CA LEU A 172 3.99 -17.95 -15.47
C LEU A 172 2.61 -18.60 -15.43
N VAL A 173 1.55 -17.79 -15.36
CA VAL A 173 0.16 -18.25 -15.43
C VAL A 173 -0.12 -18.91 -16.79
N GLU A 174 0.31 -18.33 -17.90
CA GLU A 174 0.16 -18.93 -19.22
C GLU A 174 0.82 -20.33 -19.30
N THR A 175 2.06 -20.45 -18.80
CA THR A 175 2.81 -21.72 -18.79
C THR A 175 2.12 -22.79 -17.91
N GLU A 176 1.62 -22.38 -16.74
CA GLU A 176 0.90 -23.26 -15.82
C GLU A 176 -0.46 -23.69 -16.42
N MET A 177 -1.20 -22.77 -17.05
CA MET A 177 -2.47 -23.07 -17.71
C MET A 177 -2.29 -24.00 -18.92
N GLU A 178 -1.22 -23.85 -19.69
CA GLU A 178 -0.86 -24.80 -20.76
C GLU A 178 -0.58 -26.19 -20.20
N THR A 179 0.11 -26.27 -19.05
CA THR A 179 0.41 -27.53 -18.36
C THR A 179 -0.88 -28.20 -17.88
N ARG A 180 -1.82 -27.44 -17.30
CA ARG A 180 -3.16 -27.92 -16.90
C ARG A 180 -3.99 -28.38 -18.09
N THR A 181 -3.87 -27.70 -19.24
CA THR A 181 -4.54 -28.10 -20.49
C THR A 181 -3.98 -29.43 -21.01
N LYS A 182 -2.66 -29.61 -21.01
CA LYS A 182 -2.01 -30.88 -21.40
C LYS A 182 -2.39 -32.03 -20.48
N ASN A 183 -2.53 -31.76 -19.18
CA ASN A 183 -2.95 -32.74 -18.18
C ASN A 183 -4.48 -33.01 -18.19
N GLY A 184 -5.25 -32.25 -18.96
CA GLY A 184 -6.71 -32.39 -19.07
C GLY A 184 -7.51 -31.87 -17.87
N THR A 185 -6.87 -31.20 -16.91
CA THR A 185 -7.54 -30.60 -15.75
C THR A 185 -8.26 -29.31 -16.10
N TYR A 186 -7.75 -28.57 -17.10
CA TYR A 186 -8.40 -27.38 -17.63
C TYR A 186 -9.05 -27.66 -18.99
N LYS A 187 -10.36 -27.41 -19.09
CA LYS A 187 -11.18 -27.62 -20.30
C LYS A 187 -11.68 -26.31 -20.92
N GLY A 188 -11.20 -25.18 -20.43
CA GLY A 188 -11.64 -23.86 -20.89
C GLY A 188 -10.97 -23.41 -22.19
N LYS A 189 -11.26 -22.19 -22.62
CA LYS A 189 -10.61 -21.56 -23.77
C LYS A 189 -9.13 -21.30 -23.48
N LYS A 190 -8.32 -21.17 -24.54
CA LYS A 190 -6.91 -20.76 -24.41
C LYS A 190 -6.82 -19.47 -23.60
N PHE A 191 -5.98 -19.50 -22.57
CA PHE A 191 -5.68 -18.33 -21.75
C PHE A 191 -4.95 -17.27 -22.59
N ASN A 192 -5.46 -16.04 -22.59
CA ASN A 192 -4.81 -14.89 -23.22
C ASN A 192 -4.71 -13.78 -22.18
N SER A 193 -3.49 -13.26 -21.99
CA SER A 193 -3.22 -12.18 -21.05
C SER A 193 -2.94 -10.86 -21.78
N VAL A 194 -3.37 -9.76 -21.19
CA VAL A 194 -3.03 -8.40 -21.63
C VAL A 194 -2.47 -7.65 -20.43
N CYS A 195 -1.29 -7.05 -20.59
CA CYS A 195 -0.60 -6.38 -19.49
C CYS A 195 -0.68 -4.86 -19.63
N HIS A 196 -1.00 -4.19 -18.53
CA HIS A 196 -1.01 -2.73 -18.44
C HIS A 196 -0.21 -2.27 -17.22
N PHE A 197 0.42 -1.10 -17.35
CA PHE A 197 1.07 -0.42 -16.25
C PHE A 197 0.49 0.99 -16.08
N PHE A 198 -0.14 1.22 -14.92
CA PHE A 198 -0.73 2.51 -14.58
C PHE A 198 0.07 3.20 -13.48
N GLY A 199 0.64 4.35 -13.86
CA GLY A 199 1.58 5.06 -13.02
C GLY A 199 1.80 6.50 -13.43
N TYR A 200 2.66 6.71 -14.43
CA TYR A 200 3.12 8.04 -14.83
C TYR A 200 1.98 8.97 -15.27
N GLN A 201 1.01 8.45 -16.03
CA GLN A 201 -0.18 9.20 -16.45
C GLN A 201 -1.00 9.75 -15.27
N ALA A 202 -1.06 9.02 -14.16
CA ALA A 202 -1.83 9.42 -13.00
C ALA A 202 -1.12 10.51 -12.16
N ARG A 203 0.22 10.56 -12.19
CA ARG A 203 1.02 11.55 -11.44
C ARG A 203 0.98 12.95 -12.04
N GLY A 204 0.84 13.06 -13.36
CA GLY A 204 0.75 14.33 -14.08
C GLY A 204 -0.68 14.83 -14.30
N SER A 205 -1.67 14.18 -13.70
CA SER A 205 -3.08 14.52 -13.88
C SER A 205 -3.49 15.73 -13.03
N LEU A 206 -4.60 16.37 -13.43
CA LEU A 206 -5.17 17.51 -12.70
C LEU A 206 -5.63 17.07 -11.29
N PRO A 207 -5.35 17.88 -10.24
CA PRO A 207 -5.71 17.56 -8.88
C PRO A 207 -7.22 17.59 -8.65
N SER A 208 -7.76 16.67 -7.85
CA SER A 208 -9.18 16.73 -7.49
C SER A 208 -9.45 17.91 -6.55
N LYS A 209 -10.72 18.33 -6.41
CA LYS A 209 -11.09 19.43 -5.51
C LYS A 209 -10.57 19.22 -4.08
N PHE A 210 -10.70 18.00 -3.56
CA PHE A 210 -10.14 17.62 -2.27
C PHE A 210 -8.62 17.84 -2.20
N ASP A 211 -7.87 17.48 -3.24
CA ASP A 211 -6.42 17.65 -3.27
C ASP A 211 -6.02 19.13 -3.38
N CYS A 212 -6.78 19.93 -4.13
CA CYS A 212 -6.61 21.38 -4.18
C CYS A 212 -6.79 22.01 -2.79
N ASP A 213 -7.90 21.69 -2.12
CA ASP A 213 -8.20 22.22 -0.78
C ASP A 213 -7.15 21.77 0.23
N TYR A 214 -6.75 20.50 0.18
CA TYR A 214 -5.76 19.92 1.08
C TYR A 214 -4.36 20.52 0.88
N ALA A 215 -3.92 20.68 -0.38
CA ALA A 215 -2.65 21.32 -0.71
C ALA A 215 -2.62 22.78 -0.29
N HIS A 216 -3.72 23.50 -0.56
CA HIS A 216 -3.85 24.89 -0.16
C HIS A 216 -3.77 25.01 1.37
N ALA A 217 -4.53 24.21 2.12
CA ALA A 217 -4.47 24.20 3.58
C ALA A 217 -3.06 23.92 4.11
N LEU A 218 -2.36 22.90 3.60
CA LEU A 218 -1.00 22.57 4.02
C LEU A 218 0.02 23.68 3.72
N GLY A 219 -0.13 24.38 2.59
CA GLY A 219 0.69 25.54 2.26
C GLY A 219 0.52 26.68 3.28
N HIS A 220 -0.72 27.00 3.63
CA HIS A 220 -1.03 28.01 4.66
C HIS A 220 -0.50 27.60 6.04
N VAL A 221 -0.66 26.34 6.43
CA VAL A 221 -0.11 25.83 7.69
C VAL A 221 1.41 25.96 7.73
N SER A 222 2.09 25.63 6.64
CA SER A 222 3.54 25.75 6.54
C SER A 222 3.99 27.20 6.70
N TYR A 223 3.27 28.16 6.10
CA TYR A 223 3.51 29.58 6.28
C TYR A 223 3.36 30.02 7.75
N HIS A 224 2.28 29.61 8.41
CA HIS A 224 2.05 29.97 9.83
C HIS A 224 3.08 29.35 10.78
N LEU A 225 3.51 28.11 10.53
CA LEU A 225 4.59 27.48 11.28
C LEU A 225 5.91 28.25 11.13
N LEU A 226 6.23 28.67 9.91
CA LEU A 226 7.42 29.47 9.63
C LEU A 226 7.34 30.86 10.30
N ALA A 227 6.20 31.53 10.19
CA ALA A 227 5.98 32.86 10.80
C ALA A 227 6.09 32.82 12.34
N ALA A 228 5.71 31.71 12.95
CA ALA A 228 5.86 31.47 14.39
C ALA A 228 7.29 31.02 14.79
N GLY A 229 8.22 30.87 13.85
CA GLY A 229 9.62 30.50 14.11
C GLY A 229 9.86 29.00 14.35
N PHE A 230 8.89 28.12 14.02
CA PHE A 230 9.08 26.68 14.15
C PHE A 230 9.93 26.11 13.01
N ASN A 231 10.87 25.22 13.36
CA ASN A 231 11.70 24.47 12.41
C ASN A 231 11.61 22.96 12.72
N GLY A 232 11.70 22.12 11.69
CA GLY A 232 11.63 20.66 11.83
C GLY A 232 10.23 20.12 12.10
N TYR A 233 9.20 20.85 11.68
CA TYR A 233 7.80 20.40 11.73
C TYR A 233 7.28 20.10 10.33
N MET A 234 6.47 19.06 10.22
CA MET A 234 5.65 18.76 9.06
C MET A 234 4.28 19.42 9.25
N ALA A 235 3.78 20.12 8.23
CA ALA A 235 2.41 20.61 8.22
C ALA A 235 1.43 19.43 8.18
N THR A 236 0.39 19.49 9.01
CA THR A 236 -0.61 18.43 9.14
C THR A 236 -2.01 19.02 9.16
N VAL A 237 -2.95 18.29 8.58
CA VAL A 237 -4.38 18.60 8.67
C VAL A 237 -5.11 17.32 9.06
N THR A 238 -6.01 17.42 10.02
CA THR A 238 -6.83 16.31 10.54
C THR A 238 -8.30 16.57 10.26
N ASN A 239 -9.15 15.55 10.45
CA ASN A 239 -10.59 15.56 10.12
C ASN A 239 -10.89 15.67 8.61
N LEU A 240 -10.03 15.11 7.75
CA LEU A 240 -10.16 15.17 6.29
C LEU A 240 -11.46 14.52 5.75
N LYS A 241 -12.05 13.60 6.52
CA LYS A 241 -13.37 13.01 6.21
C LYS A 241 -14.51 14.04 6.26
N ASN A 242 -14.39 15.08 7.06
CA ASN A 242 -15.40 16.14 7.18
C ASN A 242 -15.21 17.23 6.12
N ASP A 243 -16.18 18.14 6.04
CA ASP A 243 -16.08 19.34 5.21
C ASP A 243 -14.88 20.21 5.60
N VAL A 244 -14.37 20.99 4.65
CA VAL A 244 -13.14 21.79 4.79
C VAL A 244 -13.15 22.71 6.01
N TYR A 245 -14.30 23.31 6.36
CA TYR A 245 -14.41 24.19 7.54
C TYR A 245 -14.26 23.46 8.90
N LYS A 246 -14.35 22.13 8.92
CA LYS A 246 -14.13 21.28 10.11
C LYS A 246 -12.71 20.73 10.20
N TRP A 247 -11.88 21.01 9.20
CA TRP A 247 -10.49 20.57 9.20
C TRP A 247 -9.71 21.28 10.29
N ARG A 248 -8.82 20.52 10.94
CA ARG A 248 -7.96 21.05 12.01
C ARG A 248 -6.52 21.02 11.55
N CYS A 249 -5.92 22.20 11.52
CA CYS A 249 -4.56 22.44 11.07
C CYS A 249 -3.57 22.40 12.23
N GLY A 250 -2.36 21.87 12.00
CA GLY A 250 -1.31 21.84 13.01
C GLY A 250 0.06 21.44 12.44
N GLY A 251 1.07 21.40 13.31
CA GLY A 251 2.40 20.91 12.96
C GLY A 251 2.78 19.69 13.79
N ALA A 252 3.36 18.68 13.14
CA ALA A 252 3.94 17.51 13.82
C ALA A 252 5.46 17.51 13.67
N PRO A 253 6.26 17.36 14.74
CA PRO A 253 7.71 17.32 14.62
C PRO A 253 8.12 16.07 13.83
N PHE A 254 8.92 16.23 12.76
CA PHE A 254 9.20 15.09 11.87
C PHE A 254 10.01 13.99 12.57
N THR A 255 10.78 14.35 13.60
CA THR A 255 11.56 13.42 14.43
C THR A 255 10.68 12.41 15.15
N ALA A 256 9.43 12.77 15.51
CA ALA A 256 8.49 11.84 16.14
C ALA A 256 8.00 10.73 15.19
N MET A 257 8.17 10.92 13.88
CA MET A 257 7.82 9.93 12.84
C MET A 257 9.03 9.09 12.38
N MET A 258 10.25 9.43 12.84
CA MET A 258 11.45 8.71 12.46
C MET A 258 11.67 7.53 13.38
N THR A 259 12.09 6.39 12.80
CA THR A 259 12.65 5.29 13.59
C THR A 259 13.95 4.81 12.97
N VAL A 260 14.91 4.47 13.84
CA VAL A 260 16.19 3.88 13.44
C VAL A 260 16.02 2.37 13.45
N ARG A 261 15.74 1.78 12.28
CA ARG A 261 15.81 0.32 12.14
C ARG A 261 17.26 -0.07 11.88
N ARG A 262 17.82 -0.92 12.74
CA ARG A 262 19.06 -1.64 12.43
C ARG A 262 18.72 -2.66 11.35
N LEU A 263 19.31 -2.51 10.16
CA LEU A 263 19.15 -3.49 9.09
C LEU A 263 19.95 -4.76 9.46
N LEU A 264 19.44 -5.61 10.34
CA LEU A 264 20.12 -6.85 10.77
C LEU A 264 20.16 -7.95 9.69
N ARG A 265 19.91 -7.64 8.41
CA ARG A 265 19.92 -8.63 7.34
C ARG A 265 20.74 -8.16 6.15
N GLY A 266 22.00 -8.61 6.10
CA GLY A 266 22.85 -8.53 4.92
C GLY A 266 24.35 -8.44 5.25
N PRO A 267 25.23 -9.22 4.61
CA PRO A 267 26.67 -9.04 4.72
C PRO A 267 27.07 -7.72 4.03
N GLY A 268 27.26 -6.67 4.83
CA GLY A 268 27.48 -5.28 4.38
C GLY A 268 26.68 -4.21 5.13
N SER A 269 25.86 -4.59 6.12
CA SER A 269 25.14 -3.63 6.97
C SER A 269 26.10 -2.73 7.74
N SER A 270 25.97 -1.41 7.57
CA SER A 270 26.57 -0.45 8.50
C SER A 270 26.03 -0.67 9.92
N LEU A 271 26.89 -0.61 10.93
CA LEU A 271 26.51 -0.73 12.35
C LEU A 271 25.62 0.44 12.82
N ILE A 272 25.65 1.56 12.10
CA ILE A 272 24.89 2.78 12.36
C ILE A 272 23.62 2.74 11.51
N GLY A 273 22.47 2.52 12.14
CA GLY A 273 21.17 2.61 11.47
C GLY A 273 20.91 4.05 11.02
N LYS A 274 20.43 4.24 9.79
CA LYS A 274 20.02 5.56 9.29
C LYS A 274 18.59 5.86 9.80
N PRO A 275 18.32 7.06 10.34
CA PRO A 275 16.96 7.43 10.74
C PRO A 275 16.10 7.64 9.49
N LEU A 276 14.96 6.97 9.42
CA LEU A 276 14.04 7.01 8.27
C LEU A 276 12.60 7.12 8.77
N ILE A 277 11.76 7.83 8.01
CA ILE A 277 10.30 7.74 8.13
C ILE A 277 9.86 6.52 7.31
N HIS A 278 9.43 5.47 7.99
CA HIS A 278 9.08 4.22 7.31
C HIS A 278 7.73 4.35 6.61
N PRO A 279 7.60 3.82 5.38
CA PRO A 279 6.30 3.76 4.73
C PRO A 279 5.34 2.91 5.57
N VAL A 280 4.12 3.42 5.74
CA VAL A 280 3.04 2.69 6.42
C VAL A 280 2.45 1.69 5.43
N ALA A 281 2.52 0.41 5.78
CA ALA A 281 1.91 -0.67 5.02
C ALA A 281 0.38 -0.68 5.19
N VAL A 282 -0.34 -1.37 4.30
CA VAL A 282 -1.77 -1.64 4.49
C VAL A 282 -1.97 -2.45 5.77
N ASP A 283 -2.92 -2.03 6.61
CA ASP A 283 -3.31 -2.80 7.78
C ASP A 283 -4.27 -3.94 7.37
N LEU A 284 -3.80 -5.18 7.48
CA LEU A 284 -4.58 -6.40 7.21
C LEU A 284 -5.68 -6.67 8.26
N LYS A 285 -5.76 -5.85 9.31
CA LYS A 285 -6.89 -5.83 10.26
C LYS A 285 -7.74 -4.57 10.11
N GLY A 286 -7.36 -3.68 9.19
CA GLY A 286 -8.05 -2.45 8.93
C GLY A 286 -9.39 -2.69 8.24
N LYS A 287 -10.36 -1.83 8.54
CA LYS A 287 -11.70 -1.87 7.93
C LYS A 287 -11.70 -1.83 6.39
N PRO A 288 -10.84 -1.06 5.71
CA PRO A 288 -10.79 -1.11 4.24
C PRO A 288 -10.43 -2.50 3.70
N TYR A 289 -9.54 -3.23 4.38
CA TYR A 289 -9.20 -4.61 4.00
C TYR A 289 -10.33 -5.59 4.35
N GLU A 290 -10.99 -5.41 5.49
CA GLU A 290 -12.18 -6.20 5.86
C GLU A 290 -13.31 -6.06 4.83
N LEU A 291 -13.57 -4.85 4.35
CA LEU A 291 -14.55 -4.60 3.28
C LEU A 291 -14.17 -5.32 1.98
N LEU A 292 -12.89 -5.29 1.60
CA LEU A 292 -12.41 -6.01 0.43
C LEU A 292 -12.62 -7.52 0.59
N LEU A 293 -12.21 -8.10 1.72
CA LEU A 293 -12.33 -9.54 1.98
C LEU A 293 -13.79 -10.02 1.96
N ARG A 294 -14.70 -9.23 2.53
CA ARG A 294 -16.14 -9.58 2.59
C ARG A 294 -16.74 -9.79 1.20
N ASP A 295 -16.31 -9.00 0.22
CA ASP A 295 -16.88 -8.99 -1.12
C ASP A 295 -15.96 -9.61 -2.19
N ALA A 296 -14.75 -10.05 -1.81
CA ALA A 296 -13.74 -10.61 -2.73
C ALA A 296 -14.23 -11.83 -3.52
N GLU A 297 -14.88 -12.80 -2.86
CA GLU A 297 -15.42 -13.98 -3.56
C GLU A 297 -16.49 -13.62 -4.59
N LYS A 298 -17.34 -12.62 -4.27
CA LYS A 298 -18.36 -12.13 -5.19
C LYS A 298 -17.73 -11.40 -6.37
N PHE A 299 -16.73 -10.55 -6.13
CA PHE A 299 -16.00 -9.86 -7.20
C PHE A 299 -15.31 -10.86 -8.13
N LEU A 300 -14.74 -11.92 -7.55
CA LEU A 300 -14.10 -12.99 -8.30
C LEU A 300 -15.06 -13.74 -9.21
N MET A 301 -16.30 -14.01 -8.77
CA MET A 301 -17.22 -14.90 -9.49
C MET A 301 -18.29 -14.17 -10.31
N ASP A 302 -18.83 -13.04 -9.85
CA ASP A 302 -20.09 -12.45 -10.35
C ASP A 302 -19.92 -11.23 -11.28
N ASP A 303 -18.69 -10.85 -11.63
CA ASP A 303 -18.37 -9.70 -12.52
C ASP A 303 -19.07 -8.38 -12.12
N LEU A 304 -19.03 -8.06 -10.83
CA LEU A 304 -19.67 -6.88 -10.23
C LEU A 304 -18.86 -5.58 -10.42
N TYR A 305 -18.35 -5.35 -11.63
CA TYR A 305 -17.50 -4.19 -11.92
C TYR A 305 -18.23 -2.88 -11.67
N SER A 306 -17.53 -1.94 -11.04
CA SER A 306 -18.03 -0.60 -10.73
C SER A 306 -17.26 0.42 -11.56
N ASN A 307 -17.95 1.46 -12.04
CA ASN A 307 -17.31 2.56 -12.77
C ASN A 307 -17.51 3.88 -12.01
N PRO A 308 -16.47 4.41 -11.33
CA PRO A 308 -16.57 5.67 -10.60
C PRO A 308 -16.61 6.90 -11.51
N GLY A 309 -16.33 6.74 -12.81
CA GLY A 309 -16.26 7.82 -13.78
C GLY A 309 -15.03 8.72 -13.64
N PRO A 310 -14.92 9.75 -14.49
CA PRO A 310 -13.83 10.72 -14.42
C PRO A 310 -13.96 11.67 -13.23
N ILE A 311 -12.83 12.24 -12.81
CA ILE A 311 -12.79 13.30 -11.79
C ILE A 311 -13.70 14.45 -12.23
N GLN A 312 -14.71 14.74 -11.39
CA GLN A 312 -15.58 15.89 -11.57
C GLN A 312 -15.04 17.08 -10.78
N TYR A 313 -15.14 18.28 -11.36
CA TYR A 313 -14.76 19.54 -10.69
C TYR A 313 -15.98 20.37 -10.28
N ILE A 314 -17.14 20.05 -10.85
CA ILE A 314 -18.40 20.75 -10.65
C ILE A 314 -19.48 19.69 -10.37
N GLY A 315 -20.46 20.02 -9.52
CA GLY A 315 -21.56 19.13 -9.18
C GLY A 315 -21.28 18.20 -8.00
N SER A 316 -22.23 17.31 -7.72
CA SER A 316 -22.23 16.46 -6.51
C SER A 316 -21.05 15.49 -6.41
N GLY A 317 -20.49 15.05 -7.53
CA GLY A 317 -19.33 14.15 -7.56
C GLY A 317 -17.97 14.84 -7.30
N SER A 318 -17.92 16.17 -7.24
CA SER A 318 -16.66 16.91 -7.11
C SER A 318 -16.00 16.75 -5.73
N ASP A 319 -16.82 16.53 -4.70
CA ASP A 319 -16.38 16.37 -3.30
C ASP A 319 -16.17 14.89 -2.90
N ASN A 320 -16.20 13.97 -3.87
CA ASN A 320 -15.98 12.55 -3.61
C ASN A 320 -14.59 12.30 -3.00
N LYS A 321 -14.56 11.58 -1.88
CA LYS A 321 -13.34 11.17 -1.16
C LYS A 321 -13.06 9.70 -1.42
N THR A 322 -11.85 9.27 -1.11
CA THR A 322 -11.50 7.84 -1.17
C THR A 322 -12.29 7.04 -0.13
N ILE A 323 -12.57 5.79 -0.45
CA ILE A 323 -13.30 4.84 0.39
C ILE A 323 -12.49 4.56 1.65
N CYS A 324 -11.18 4.31 1.55
CA CYS A 324 -10.27 4.13 2.67
C CYS A 324 -10.40 5.29 3.68
N LEU A 325 -10.30 6.55 3.23
CA LEU A 325 -10.44 7.71 4.11
C LEU A 325 -11.83 7.79 4.77
N SER A 326 -12.87 7.37 4.05
CA SER A 326 -14.25 7.39 4.54
C SER A 326 -14.53 6.29 5.57
N VAL A 327 -13.81 5.18 5.50
CA VAL A 327 -14.01 3.95 6.28
C VAL A 327 -13.05 3.84 7.47
N GLU A 328 -11.83 4.38 7.38
CA GLU A 328 -10.78 4.31 8.43
C GLU A 328 -11.28 4.79 9.81
N ASP A 329 -12.13 5.81 9.87
CA ASP A 329 -12.65 6.37 11.14
C ASP A 329 -13.80 5.57 11.78
N GLN A 330 -14.23 4.45 11.19
CA GLN A 330 -15.30 3.67 11.80
C GLN A 330 -14.82 2.80 12.97
N ASP A 331 -13.51 2.64 13.21
CA ASP A 331 -12.99 1.89 14.39
C ASP A 331 -12.70 2.79 15.60
N TYR A 332 -13.54 3.79 15.84
CA TYR A 332 -13.45 4.65 17.02
C TYR A 332 -13.33 3.81 18.31
N MET A 333 -14.15 2.77 18.44
CA MET A 333 -14.17 1.92 19.62
C MET A 333 -12.91 1.05 19.77
N GLY A 334 -12.32 0.55 18.68
CA GLY A 334 -11.04 -0.18 18.73
C GLY A 334 -9.89 0.71 19.17
N ARG A 335 -9.82 1.95 18.67
CA ARG A 335 -8.79 2.93 19.09
C ARG A 335 -8.93 3.34 20.56
N VAL A 336 -10.16 3.44 21.06
CA VAL A 336 -10.41 3.64 22.50
C VAL A 336 -9.92 2.45 23.32
N LYS A 337 -10.16 1.22 22.86
CA LYS A 337 -9.64 0.00 23.53
C LYS A 337 -8.12 -0.07 23.51
N GLU A 338 -7.49 0.30 22.40
CA GLU A 338 -6.03 0.31 22.28
C GLU A 338 -5.40 1.36 23.22
N LEU A 339 -5.98 2.57 23.28
CA LEU A 339 -5.58 3.59 24.25
C LEU A 339 -5.71 3.08 25.69
N GLN A 340 -6.82 2.41 26.02
CA GLN A 340 -7.01 1.79 27.33
C GLN A 340 -5.94 0.73 27.62
N ALA A 341 -5.56 -0.07 26.62
CA ALA A 341 -4.51 -1.07 26.77
C ALA A 341 -3.14 -0.43 27.05
N TYR A 342 -2.79 0.68 26.37
CA TYR A 342 -1.56 1.42 26.67
C TYR A 342 -1.57 2.02 28.07
N LEU A 343 -2.70 2.59 28.51
CA LEU A 343 -2.86 3.10 29.87
C LEU A 343 -2.68 1.99 30.92
N GLU A 344 -3.20 0.80 30.65
CA GLU A 344 -3.05 -0.36 31.55
C GLU A 344 -1.60 -0.88 31.56
N GLN A 345 -0.88 -0.83 30.43
CA GLN A 345 0.56 -1.13 30.39
C GLN A 345 1.37 -0.13 31.21
N VAL A 346 1.11 1.17 31.07
CA VAL A 346 1.74 2.21 31.89
C VAL A 346 1.46 1.96 33.37
N ARG A 347 0.20 1.67 33.73
CA ARG A 347 -0.19 1.32 35.10
C ARG A 347 0.58 0.09 35.62
N THR A 348 0.82 -0.89 34.76
CA THR A 348 1.57 -2.11 35.12
C THR A 348 3.05 -1.84 35.34
N ILE A 349 3.64 -0.93 34.57
CA ILE A 349 5.06 -0.54 34.69
C ILE A 349 5.29 0.31 35.95
N VAL A 350 4.35 1.19 36.31
CA VAL A 350 4.47 2.13 37.44
C VAL A 350 3.93 1.53 38.76
N LYS A 351 4.14 0.23 38.98
CA LYS A 351 3.77 -0.44 40.24
C LYS A 351 4.68 -0.04 41.41
N PRO A 352 4.24 -0.18 42.67
CA PRO A 352 5.08 0.06 43.84
C PRO A 352 6.38 -0.75 43.74
N GLY A 353 7.52 -0.05 43.74
CA GLY A 353 8.85 -0.64 43.52
C GLY A 353 9.52 -0.27 42.19
N CYS A 354 8.87 0.50 41.31
CA CYS A 354 9.51 1.05 40.10
C CYS A 354 10.58 2.12 40.43
N SER A 355 11.55 2.33 39.53
CA SER A 355 12.58 3.35 39.73
C SER A 355 12.00 4.77 39.65
N GLN A 356 12.64 5.71 40.35
CA GLN A 356 12.19 7.11 40.42
C GLN A 356 12.26 7.80 39.05
N GLU A 357 13.19 7.39 38.18
CA GLU A 357 13.34 7.90 36.82
C GLU A 357 12.15 7.51 35.92
N VAL A 358 11.72 6.24 36.01
CA VAL A 358 10.57 5.73 35.25
C VAL A 358 9.29 6.42 35.69
N LEU A 359 9.11 6.63 37.00
CA LEU A 359 7.95 7.35 37.54
C LEU A 359 7.92 8.81 37.06
N LYS A 360 9.06 9.52 37.10
CA LYS A 360 9.17 10.90 36.60
C LYS A 360 8.89 11.01 35.10
N ALA A 361 9.44 10.10 34.30
CA ALA A 361 9.21 10.07 32.86
C ALA A 361 7.72 9.84 32.56
N ALA A 362 7.09 8.82 33.17
CA ALA A 362 5.67 8.53 32.98
C ALA A 362 4.78 9.73 33.37
N LEU A 363 5.04 10.38 34.50
CA LEU A 363 4.31 11.57 34.92
C LEU A 363 4.45 12.72 33.91
N SER A 364 5.66 13.01 33.44
CA SER A 364 5.88 14.09 32.46
C SER A 364 5.18 13.82 31.12
N SER A 365 5.24 12.58 30.62
CA SER A 365 4.60 12.20 29.37
C SER A 365 3.07 12.25 29.49
N MET A 366 2.51 11.75 30.59
CA MET A 366 1.07 11.78 30.82
C MET A 366 0.54 13.20 31.02
N ALA A 367 1.28 14.08 31.72
CA ALA A 367 0.93 15.49 31.86
C ALA A 367 0.91 16.21 30.51
N SER A 368 1.92 15.99 29.66
CA SER A 368 1.96 16.54 28.30
C SER A 368 0.78 16.06 27.44
N VAL A 369 0.44 14.76 27.51
CA VAL A 369 -0.73 14.22 26.83
C VAL A 369 -2.01 14.89 27.32
N LEU A 370 -2.18 15.09 28.63
CA LEU A 370 -3.33 15.76 29.21
C LEU A 370 -3.47 17.22 28.71
N GLU A 371 -2.38 17.98 28.71
CA GLU A 371 -2.35 19.36 28.20
C GLU A 371 -2.77 19.43 26.72
N ILE A 372 -2.19 18.56 25.89
CA ILE A 372 -2.54 18.47 24.46
C ILE A 372 -4.02 18.14 24.29
N LEU A 373 -4.54 17.14 25.02
CA LEU A 373 -5.96 16.75 24.94
C LEU A 373 -6.91 17.86 25.42
N THR A 374 -6.49 18.64 26.41
CA THR A 374 -7.25 19.78 26.93
C THR A 374 -7.33 20.90 25.89
N LEU A 375 -6.22 21.18 25.18
CA LEU A 375 -6.18 22.12 24.06
C LEU A 375 -7.00 21.64 22.85
N MET A 376 -7.10 20.33 22.64
CA MET A 376 -7.85 19.75 21.52
C MET A 376 -9.35 19.63 21.78
N SER A 377 -9.79 19.68 23.04
CA SER A 377 -11.19 19.60 23.42
C SER A 377 -11.90 20.92 23.08
N PRO A 378 -13.05 20.91 22.39
CA PRO A 378 -13.80 22.14 22.19
C PRO A 378 -14.18 22.70 23.56
N ALA A 379 -13.90 23.98 23.79
CA ALA A 379 -14.28 24.66 25.02
C ALA A 379 -15.78 24.43 25.28
N VAL A 380 -16.09 23.65 26.31
CA VAL A 380 -17.45 23.54 26.83
C VAL A 380 -17.79 24.91 27.40
N LYS A 381 -18.41 25.77 26.58
CA LYS A 381 -19.13 26.94 27.07
C LYS A 381 -20.37 26.43 27.80
N GLY A 382 -20.19 26.11 29.07
CA GLY A 382 -21.24 25.74 30.01
C GLY A 382 -21.17 26.68 31.20
N SER A 383 -22.05 27.67 31.18
CA SER A 383 -22.38 28.59 32.26
C SER A 383 -22.44 27.94 33.64
N ILE A 384 -21.71 28.51 34.60
CA ILE A 384 -22.17 28.51 36.01
C ILE A 384 -22.30 29.98 36.40
N THR A 385 -23.44 30.54 36.04
CA THR A 385 -24.00 31.76 36.62
C THR A 385 -25.24 31.36 37.41
N GLY A 386 -25.29 31.76 38.68
CA GLY A 386 -26.45 31.65 39.58
C GLY A 386 -26.42 30.41 40.47
N HIS A 387 -26.73 30.46 41.76
CA HIS A 387 -27.24 31.54 42.58
C HIS A 387 -27.12 31.15 44.07
N VAL A 388 -26.80 32.15 44.89
CA VAL A 388 -26.90 32.26 46.37
C VAL A 388 -25.92 31.44 47.19
#